data_AF-A0A7W9BT74-F1
#
_entry.id   AF-A0A7W9BT74-F1
#
_cell.length_a   1.000
_cell.length_b   1.000
_cell.length_c   1.000
_cell.angle_alpha   90.00
_cell.angle_beta   90.00
_cell.angle_gamma   90.00
#
_symmetry.space_group_name_H-M   'P 1'
#
loop_
_entity.id
_entity.type
_entity.pdbx_description
1 polymer ?
#
loop_
_entity_poly.entity_id
_entity_poly.type
_entity_poly.pdbx_seq_one_letter_code
_entity_poly.pdbx_strand_id
1 'polypeptide(L)'
;MHTEQLNAPKSYRWRRHLARMFGVKLTGDIPERLIAAGLPVPLSAKRRDRLASIRSSGVLFIHVPKNAGTSLSMALYGHAITHDTMRYYERVAPGFVASAATVAVVREPVERFVSAFRYATNGGTPCRWVSEPFRATYQAFQSIDAALDHLERYRDPFDVDHIFRPQRWYLADAAGRLAVEHLVPIDDLGRLHALFADRKVAPFPRLNVSRASGMTVSDVQRERIRRLYREDVALWETVRSERRHESGIASVRTRAGAS
;
A
#
# COMPACT_ATOMS: atom_id res chain seq x y z
N MET A 1 -9.27 -35.16 -8.56
CA MET A 1 -7.99 -35.58 -9.18
C MET A 1 -7.54 -34.46 -10.10
N HIS A 2 -6.84 -33.43 -9.61
CA HIS A 2 -5.38 -33.32 -9.44
C HIS A 2 -4.57 -33.53 -10.73
N THR A 3 -4.70 -32.63 -11.70
CA THR A 3 -3.77 -32.53 -12.83
C THR A 3 -3.72 -31.09 -13.36
N GLU A 4 -3.21 -30.15 -12.55
CA GLU A 4 -2.84 -28.82 -13.04
C GLU A 4 -1.70 -28.18 -12.21
N GLN A 5 -0.80 -29.02 -11.68
CA GLN A 5 0.37 -28.56 -10.89
C GLN A 5 1.72 -28.75 -11.59
N LEU A 6 1.76 -29.18 -12.86
CA LEU A 6 3.01 -29.68 -13.45
C LEU A 6 3.84 -28.69 -14.27
N ASN A 7 3.41 -27.45 -14.51
CA ASN A 7 4.18 -26.50 -15.32
C ASN A 7 4.45 -25.13 -14.66
N ALA A 8 4.66 -25.09 -13.33
CA ALA A 8 5.29 -23.95 -12.71
C ALA A 8 6.83 -24.12 -12.77
N PRO A 9 7.61 -23.12 -13.25
CA PRO A 9 9.08 -23.23 -13.34
C PRO A 9 9.65 -23.64 -11.98
N LYS A 10 10.75 -24.43 -11.95
CA LYS A 10 11.34 -24.99 -10.70
C LYS A 10 11.57 -23.93 -9.62
N SER A 11 11.85 -22.69 -10.01
CA SER A 11 12.02 -21.52 -9.13
C SER A 11 10.75 -21.08 -8.39
N TYR A 12 9.57 -21.53 -8.83
CA TYR A 12 8.27 -21.17 -8.27
C TYR A 12 7.80 -22.15 -7.20
N ARG A 13 8.06 -23.44 -7.40
CA ARG A 13 7.63 -24.51 -6.48
C ARG A 13 8.25 -24.36 -5.10
N TRP A 14 9.56 -24.14 -5.00
CA TRP A 14 10.23 -23.99 -3.70
C TRP A 14 9.72 -22.76 -2.93
N ARG A 15 9.41 -21.65 -3.63
CA ARG A 15 8.87 -20.44 -3.01
C ARG A 15 7.52 -20.70 -2.37
N ARG A 16 6.66 -21.46 -3.06
CA ARG A 16 5.34 -21.85 -2.54
C ARG A 16 5.46 -22.79 -1.33
N HIS A 17 6.39 -23.75 -1.36
CA HIS A 17 6.66 -24.60 -0.19
C HIS A 17 7.16 -23.78 1.00
N LEU A 18 8.12 -22.88 0.76
CA LEU A 18 8.64 -21.99 1.79
C LEU A 18 7.54 -21.10 2.39
N ALA A 19 6.73 -20.45 1.55
CA ALA A 19 5.60 -19.62 2.02
C ALA A 19 4.65 -20.43 2.91
N ARG A 20 4.31 -21.67 2.50
CA ARG A 20 3.45 -22.57 3.27
C ARG A 20 4.04 -22.96 4.63
N MET A 21 5.36 -23.13 4.75
CA MET A 21 6.01 -23.40 6.04
C MET A 21 5.79 -22.27 7.06
N PHE A 22 5.63 -21.04 6.59
CA PHE A 22 5.31 -19.87 7.42
C PHE A 22 3.81 -19.55 7.44
N GLY A 23 2.94 -20.44 6.94
CA GLY A 23 1.50 -20.20 6.91
C GLY A 23 1.10 -18.96 6.12
N VAL A 24 1.85 -18.62 5.06
CA VAL A 24 1.55 -17.48 4.17
C VAL A 24 1.47 -17.95 2.72
N LYS A 25 0.79 -17.17 1.86
CA LYS A 25 0.69 -17.47 0.42
C LYS A 25 1.82 -16.82 -0.40
N LEU A 26 2.39 -15.72 0.09
CA LEU A 26 3.48 -15.01 -0.58
C LEU A 26 4.77 -15.10 0.23
N THR A 27 5.90 -15.39 -0.41
CA THR A 27 7.21 -15.33 0.27
C THR A 27 7.58 -13.93 0.73
N GLY A 28 6.97 -12.89 0.13
CA GLY A 28 7.08 -11.50 0.57
C GLY A 28 6.53 -11.26 1.97
N ASP A 29 5.62 -12.11 2.45
CA ASP A 29 4.96 -12.01 3.76
C ASP A 29 5.71 -12.70 4.90
N ILE A 30 6.74 -13.50 4.58
CA ILE A 30 7.52 -14.22 5.60
C ILE A 30 8.07 -13.26 6.68
N PRO A 31 8.67 -12.10 6.35
CA PRO A 31 9.08 -11.13 7.36
C PRO A 31 7.95 -10.66 8.28
N GLU A 32 6.77 -10.37 7.73
CA GLU A 32 5.60 -9.94 8.52
C GLU A 32 5.14 -11.06 9.45
N ARG A 33 5.14 -12.31 8.97
CA ARG A 33 4.82 -13.47 9.83
C ARG A 33 5.85 -13.65 10.95
N LEU A 34 7.14 -13.49 10.65
CA LEU A 34 8.20 -13.53 11.66
C LEU A 34 8.02 -12.43 12.70
N ILE A 35 7.69 -11.21 12.28
CA ILE A 35 7.40 -10.08 13.17
C ILE A 35 6.20 -10.39 14.07
N ALA A 36 5.11 -10.90 13.49
CA ALA A 36 3.92 -11.29 14.25
C ALA A 36 4.21 -12.40 15.28
N ALA A 37 5.19 -13.26 15.01
CA ALA A 37 5.66 -14.30 15.92
C ALA A 37 6.75 -13.82 16.90
N GLY A 38 7.14 -12.54 16.90
CA GLY A 38 8.22 -12.01 17.73
C GLY A 38 9.63 -12.46 17.31
N LEU A 39 9.76 -13.10 16.15
CA LEU A 39 11.01 -13.69 15.65
C LEU A 39 11.87 -12.67 14.90
N PRO A 40 13.20 -12.86 14.87
CA PRO A 40 14.10 -11.98 14.12
C PRO A 40 13.86 -12.11 12.62
N VAL A 41 14.06 -11.00 11.90
CA VAL A 41 13.88 -10.92 10.45
C VAL A 41 15.24 -10.87 9.77
N PRO A 42 15.75 -11.98 9.20
CA PRO A 42 17.02 -11.96 8.48
C PRO A 42 16.88 -11.14 7.20
N LEU A 43 17.75 -10.14 7.03
CA LEU A 43 17.81 -9.36 5.80
C LEU A 43 18.69 -10.07 4.76
N SER A 44 18.19 -10.22 3.54
CA SER A 44 19.03 -10.57 2.39
C SER A 44 19.86 -9.38 1.92
N ALA A 45 20.91 -9.61 1.12
CA ALA A 45 21.70 -8.55 0.52
C ALA A 45 20.81 -7.51 -0.21
N LYS A 46 19.91 -7.99 -1.06
CA LYS A 46 18.93 -7.14 -1.75
C LYS A 46 18.06 -6.27 -0.83
N ARG A 47 17.66 -6.79 0.35
CA ARG A 47 16.89 -6.01 1.34
C ARG A 47 17.77 -4.95 2.02
N ARG A 48 19.04 -5.27 2.29
CA ARG A 48 20.02 -4.30 2.83
C ARG A 48 20.29 -3.18 1.84
N ASP A 49 20.53 -3.50 0.57
CA ASP A 49 20.82 -2.50 -0.47
C ASP A 49 19.64 -1.55 -0.67
N ARG A 50 18.42 -2.09 -0.69
CA ARG A 50 17.19 -1.28 -0.74
C ARG A 50 17.07 -0.37 0.49
N LEU A 51 17.29 -0.91 1.68
CA LEU A 51 17.22 -0.12 2.91
C LEU A 51 18.28 0.99 2.93
N ALA A 52 19.48 0.73 2.41
CA ALA A 52 20.53 1.75 2.27
C ALA A 52 20.11 2.88 1.31
N SER A 53 19.52 2.53 0.15
CA SER A 53 18.96 3.53 -0.77
C SER A 53 17.86 4.37 -0.11
N ILE A 54 16.91 3.74 0.59
CA ILE A 54 15.86 4.46 1.33
C ILE A 54 16.45 5.38 2.39
N ARG A 55 17.47 4.92 3.13
CA ARG A 55 18.15 5.73 4.15
C ARG A 55 18.82 6.95 3.57
N SER A 56 19.43 6.84 2.39
CA SER A 56 20.12 7.96 1.74
C SER A 56 19.20 9.12 1.35
N SER A 57 17.90 8.89 1.18
CA SER A 57 16.94 9.98 0.94
C SER A 57 16.49 10.70 2.22
N GLY A 58 16.72 10.10 3.40
CA GLY A 58 16.21 10.59 4.69
C GLY A 58 14.68 10.53 4.84
N VAL A 59 13.97 9.93 3.87
CA VAL A 59 12.50 9.85 3.84
C VAL A 59 12.08 8.39 3.75
N LEU A 60 11.27 7.94 4.70
CA LEU A 60 10.68 6.62 4.70
C LEU A 60 9.27 6.67 4.09
N PHE A 61 9.16 6.30 2.82
CA PHE A 61 7.88 6.15 2.15
C PHE A 61 7.31 4.74 2.33
N ILE A 62 6.18 4.65 3.02
CA ILE A 62 5.42 3.41 3.17
C ILE A 62 4.53 3.21 1.93
N HIS A 63 4.97 2.32 1.04
CA HIS A 63 4.30 2.11 -0.24
C HIS A 63 3.06 1.21 -0.13
N VAL A 64 1.91 1.86 0.12
CA VAL A 64 0.59 1.21 0.07
C VAL A 64 0.21 0.88 -1.39
N PRO A 65 -0.14 -0.38 -1.71
CA PRO A 65 -0.61 -0.76 -3.03
C PRO A 65 -1.81 0.06 -3.51
N LYS A 66 -1.85 0.34 -4.82
CA LYS A 66 -2.97 1.02 -5.52
C LYS A 66 -3.17 2.50 -5.18
N ASN A 67 -2.23 3.10 -4.46
CA ASN A 67 -2.20 4.53 -4.14
C ASN A 67 -1.21 5.33 -5.01
N ALA A 68 -0.99 4.91 -6.27
CA ALA A 68 -0.02 5.53 -7.19
C ALA A 68 1.44 5.65 -6.68
N GLY A 69 1.82 4.88 -5.66
CA GLY A 69 3.14 5.01 -5.02
C GLY A 69 4.35 4.59 -5.87
N THR A 70 4.17 3.92 -7.01
CA THR A 70 5.31 3.51 -7.86
C THR A 70 6.09 4.73 -8.35
N SER A 71 5.44 5.75 -8.90
CA SER A 71 6.17 6.92 -9.42
C SER A 71 6.78 7.75 -8.28
N LEU A 72 6.13 7.76 -7.11
CA LEU A 72 6.71 8.37 -5.92
C LEU A 72 7.99 7.65 -5.48
N SER A 73 8.00 6.32 -5.46
CA SER A 73 9.22 5.55 -5.16
C SER A 73 10.34 5.77 -6.18
N MET A 74 10.01 5.89 -7.47
CA MET A 74 10.99 6.22 -8.51
C MET A 74 11.58 7.61 -8.30
N ALA A 75 10.77 8.60 -7.93
CA ALA A 75 11.23 9.97 -7.67
C ALA A 75 12.09 10.08 -6.38
N LEU A 76 11.74 9.34 -5.33
CA LEU A 76 12.46 9.36 -4.05
C LEU A 76 13.76 8.55 -4.08
N TYR A 77 13.76 7.40 -4.75
CA TYR A 77 14.84 6.39 -4.62
C TYR A 77 15.50 5.99 -5.94
N GLY A 78 14.99 6.47 -7.08
CA GLY A 78 15.45 6.04 -8.41
C GLY A 78 15.05 4.61 -8.78
N HIS A 79 14.34 3.89 -7.91
CA HIS A 79 13.85 2.55 -8.16
C HIS A 79 12.56 2.28 -7.40
N ALA A 80 11.82 1.26 -7.83
CA ALA A 80 10.62 0.88 -7.12
C ALA A 80 10.94 0.12 -5.83
N ILE A 81 10.12 0.36 -4.80
CA ILE A 81 10.19 -0.36 -3.53
C ILE A 81 9.07 -1.41 -3.41
N THR A 82 9.21 -2.30 -2.43
CA THR A 82 8.21 -3.30 -2.06
C THR A 82 7.15 -2.74 -1.12
N HIS A 83 6.08 -3.49 -0.92
CA HIS A 83 4.99 -3.16 -0.01
C HIS A 83 5.30 -3.58 1.43
N ASP A 84 6.47 -3.16 1.95
CA ASP A 84 6.85 -3.43 3.33
C ASP A 84 6.08 -2.49 4.28
N THR A 85 5.68 -2.99 5.44
CA THR A 85 4.87 -2.24 6.41
C THR A 85 5.74 -1.38 7.32
N MET A 86 5.11 -0.46 8.06
CA MET A 86 5.76 0.29 9.12
C MET A 86 6.41 -0.62 10.17
N ARG A 87 5.71 -1.69 10.60
CA ARG A 87 6.24 -2.70 11.54
C ARG A 87 7.52 -3.35 11.04
N TYR A 88 7.60 -3.63 9.74
CA TYR A 88 8.81 -4.16 9.14
C TYR A 88 9.99 -3.20 9.32
N TYR A 89 9.81 -1.92 8.99
CA TYR A 89 10.88 -0.94 9.14
C TYR A 89 11.25 -0.68 10.61
N GLU A 90 10.28 -0.65 11.51
CA GLU A 90 10.52 -0.57 12.96
C GLU A 90 11.37 -1.74 13.44
N ARG A 91 11.13 -2.95 12.92
CA ARG A 91 11.89 -4.15 13.29
C ARG A 91 13.32 -4.14 12.75
N VAL A 92 13.51 -3.76 11.49
CA VAL A 92 14.81 -3.95 10.79
C VAL A 92 15.67 -2.69 10.77
N ALA A 93 15.09 -1.54 11.07
CA ALA A 93 15.74 -0.24 10.99
C ALA A 93 15.21 0.78 12.03
N PRO A 94 15.07 0.44 13.32
CA PRO A 94 14.41 1.29 14.32
C PRO A 94 15.02 2.70 14.41
N GLY A 95 16.34 2.82 14.42
CA GLY A 95 17.01 4.13 14.49
C GLY A 95 16.79 5.01 13.27
N PHE A 96 16.59 4.42 12.09
CA PHE A 96 16.20 5.19 10.90
C PHE A 96 14.74 5.63 10.99
N VAL A 97 13.84 4.74 11.41
CA VAL A 97 12.43 5.09 11.59
C VAL A 97 12.26 6.25 12.56
N ALA A 98 13.03 6.27 13.65
CA ALA A 98 12.98 7.33 14.65
C ALA A 98 13.52 8.69 14.16
N SER A 99 14.31 8.74 13.09
CA SER A 99 14.94 9.97 12.58
C SER A 99 14.44 10.41 11.21
N ALA A 100 13.78 9.52 10.47
CA ALA A 100 13.28 9.79 9.12
C ALA A 100 11.90 10.44 9.15
N ALA A 101 11.65 11.33 8.19
CA ALA A 101 10.29 11.75 7.88
C ALA A 101 9.54 10.55 7.28
N THR A 102 8.44 10.14 7.91
CA THR A 102 7.64 8.99 7.43
C THR A 102 6.44 9.48 6.64
N VAL A 103 6.25 8.94 5.44
CA VAL A 103 5.21 9.40 4.52
C VAL A 103 4.48 8.23 3.89
N ALA A 104 3.18 8.39 3.66
CA ALA A 104 2.40 7.49 2.84
C ALA A 104 1.38 8.25 2.01
N VAL A 105 1.07 7.71 0.84
CA VAL A 105 -0.06 8.17 0.03
C VAL A 105 -1.27 7.34 0.40
N VAL A 106 -2.39 7.99 0.71
CA VAL A 106 -3.67 7.36 1.02
C VAL A 106 -4.71 7.69 -0.06
N ARG A 107 -5.69 6.81 -0.21
CA ARG A 107 -6.78 6.97 -1.17
C ARG A 107 -8.11 6.62 -0.55
N GLU A 108 -9.18 7.23 -1.04
CA GLU A 108 -10.55 6.86 -0.66
C GLU A 108 -10.75 5.33 -0.88
N PRO A 109 -11.26 4.58 0.11
CA PRO A 109 -11.29 3.11 0.06
C PRO A 109 -12.06 2.52 -1.12
N VAL A 110 -13.17 3.12 -1.54
CA VAL A 110 -13.97 2.65 -2.68
C VAL A 110 -13.22 2.85 -3.99
N GLU A 111 -12.61 4.02 -4.19
CA GLU A 111 -11.77 4.24 -5.37
C GLU A 111 -10.53 3.33 -5.41
N ARG A 112 -9.90 3.09 -4.25
CA ARG A 112 -8.77 2.18 -4.14
C ARG A 112 -9.21 0.75 -4.51
N PHE A 113 -10.36 0.31 -4.02
CA PHE A 113 -10.93 -0.99 -4.37
C PHE A 113 -11.17 -1.12 -5.87
N VAL A 114 -11.80 -0.13 -6.51
CA VAL A 114 -12.03 -0.15 -7.97
C VAL A 114 -10.70 -0.23 -8.74
N SER A 115 -9.67 0.49 -8.28
CA SER A 115 -8.32 0.38 -8.85
C SER A 115 -7.71 -1.01 -8.68
N ALA A 116 -7.91 -1.65 -7.53
CA ALA A 116 -7.46 -3.01 -7.23
C ALA A 116 -8.20 -4.05 -8.09
N PHE A 117 -9.53 -3.95 -8.16
CA PHE A 117 -10.38 -4.84 -8.95
C PHE A 117 -9.97 -4.84 -10.43
N ARG A 118 -9.82 -3.67 -11.04
CA ARG A 118 -9.37 -3.58 -12.45
C ARG A 118 -7.99 -4.17 -12.67
N TYR A 119 -7.08 -3.98 -11.71
CA TYR A 119 -5.74 -4.57 -11.78
C TYR A 119 -5.78 -6.09 -11.63
N ALA A 120 -6.64 -6.61 -10.76
CA ALA A 120 -6.90 -8.03 -10.56
C ALA A 120 -7.45 -8.68 -11.85
N THR A 121 -8.52 -8.13 -12.44
CA THR A 121 -9.16 -8.69 -13.64
C THR A 121 -8.24 -8.62 -14.87
N ASN A 122 -7.39 -7.58 -14.96
CA ASN A 122 -6.41 -7.47 -16.05
C ASN A 122 -5.19 -8.37 -15.86
N GLY A 123 -5.05 -9.07 -14.72
CA GLY A 123 -3.84 -9.84 -14.37
C GLY A 123 -2.61 -9.00 -14.02
N GLY A 124 -2.74 -7.66 -14.07
CA GLY A 124 -1.71 -6.70 -13.69
C GLY A 124 -1.57 -5.53 -14.67
N THR A 125 -0.33 -5.03 -14.78
CA THR A 125 0.16 -4.09 -15.79
C THR A 125 1.28 -4.74 -16.59
N PRO A 126 1.69 -4.19 -17.75
CA PRO A 126 2.76 -4.77 -18.57
C PRO A 126 4.06 -5.06 -17.79
N CYS A 127 4.34 -4.27 -16.76
CA CYS A 127 5.55 -4.40 -15.96
C CYS A 127 5.35 -5.11 -14.61
N ARG A 128 4.11 -5.35 -14.16
CA ARG A 128 3.81 -5.93 -12.84
C ARG A 128 2.57 -6.78 -12.86
N TRP A 129 2.69 -8.01 -12.42
CA TRP A 129 1.61 -8.98 -12.42
C TRP A 129 1.01 -9.15 -11.02
N VAL A 130 -0.26 -9.53 -10.97
CA VAL A 130 -0.85 -10.12 -9.75
C VAL A 130 -0.02 -11.34 -9.36
N SER A 131 0.23 -11.52 -8.06
CA SER A 131 0.99 -12.66 -7.56
C SER A 131 0.32 -13.97 -7.97
N GLU A 132 1.09 -14.94 -8.45
CA GLU A 132 0.54 -16.17 -9.05
C GLU A 132 -0.45 -16.94 -8.15
N PRO A 133 -0.29 -17.03 -6.79
CA PRO A 133 -1.25 -17.76 -5.96
C PRO A 133 -2.67 -17.19 -6.01
N PHE A 134 -2.81 -15.95 -6.47
CA PHE A 134 -4.08 -15.23 -6.56
C PHE A 134 -4.52 -14.95 -8.00
N ARG A 135 -3.58 -14.97 -8.95
CA ARG A 135 -3.78 -14.46 -10.31
C ARG A 135 -4.98 -15.10 -11.02
N ALA A 136 -5.02 -16.43 -11.08
CA ALA A 136 -6.08 -17.15 -11.79
C ALA A 136 -7.46 -16.83 -11.18
N THR A 137 -7.58 -16.88 -9.85
CA THR A 137 -8.81 -16.54 -9.13
C THR A 137 -9.24 -15.10 -9.40
N TYR A 138 -8.30 -14.16 -9.39
CA TYR A 138 -8.58 -12.73 -9.52
C TYR A 138 -8.95 -12.33 -10.95
N GLN A 139 -8.34 -12.96 -11.95
CA GLN A 139 -8.70 -12.78 -13.36
C GLN A 139 -10.09 -13.36 -13.68
N ALA A 140 -10.53 -14.36 -12.92
CA ALA A 140 -11.85 -14.97 -13.09
C ALA A 140 -12.99 -14.16 -12.46
N PHE A 141 -12.72 -13.05 -11.76
CA PHE A 141 -13.80 -12.21 -11.23
C PHE A 141 -14.59 -11.55 -12.37
N GLN A 142 -15.87 -11.91 -12.48
CA GLN A 142 -16.77 -11.38 -13.50
C GLN A 142 -17.48 -10.08 -13.06
N SER A 143 -17.51 -9.79 -11.75
CA SER A 143 -18.19 -8.62 -11.18
C SER A 143 -17.53 -8.16 -9.88
N ILE A 144 -17.86 -6.93 -9.47
CA ILE A 144 -17.50 -6.39 -8.14
C ILE A 144 -18.05 -7.29 -7.04
N ASP A 145 -19.29 -7.78 -7.17
CA ASP A 145 -19.91 -8.65 -6.17
C ASP A 145 -19.16 -9.97 -6.03
N ALA A 146 -18.71 -10.59 -7.13
CA ALA A 146 -17.90 -11.81 -7.07
C ALA A 146 -16.56 -11.59 -6.34
N ALA A 147 -15.92 -10.43 -6.55
CA ALA A 147 -14.71 -10.06 -5.83
C ALA A 147 -14.99 -9.80 -4.34
N LEU A 148 -16.08 -9.10 -4.01
CA LEU A 148 -16.49 -8.86 -2.62
C LEU A 148 -16.83 -10.16 -1.89
N ASP A 149 -17.62 -11.04 -2.50
CA ASP A 149 -17.97 -12.35 -1.96
C ASP A 149 -16.73 -13.19 -1.67
N HIS A 150 -15.69 -13.08 -2.52
CA HIS A 150 -14.42 -13.74 -2.29
C HIS A 150 -13.66 -13.13 -1.11
N LEU A 151 -13.53 -11.79 -1.09
CA LEU A 151 -12.72 -11.07 -0.10
C LEU A 151 -13.34 -11.08 1.30
N GLU A 152 -14.66 -11.02 1.41
CA GLU A 152 -15.37 -11.06 2.69
C GLU A 152 -15.20 -12.38 3.46
N ARG A 153 -14.74 -13.45 2.79
CA ARG A 153 -14.44 -14.76 3.42
C ARG A 153 -13.11 -14.76 4.19
N TYR A 154 -12.21 -13.83 3.89
CA TYR A 154 -10.88 -13.80 4.49
C TYR A 154 -10.83 -12.80 5.63
N ARG A 155 -10.23 -13.23 6.75
CA ARG A 155 -9.96 -12.39 7.91
C ARG A 155 -8.46 -12.09 8.06
N ASP A 156 -7.60 -12.99 7.61
CA ASP A 156 -6.14 -12.82 7.65
C ASP A 156 -5.66 -12.06 6.40
N PRO A 157 -4.97 -10.91 6.55
CA PRO A 157 -4.33 -10.20 5.44
C PRO A 157 -3.39 -11.09 4.60
N PHE A 158 -2.77 -12.13 5.18
CA PHE A 158 -1.91 -13.08 4.46
C PHE A 158 -2.64 -13.98 3.47
N ASP A 159 -3.97 -14.05 3.57
CA ASP A 159 -4.80 -14.86 2.68
C ASP A 159 -5.19 -14.15 1.38
N VAL A 160 -4.88 -12.87 1.26
CA VAL A 160 -5.17 -12.05 0.07
C VAL A 160 -3.89 -11.37 -0.46
N ASP A 161 -3.88 -11.06 -1.75
CA ASP A 161 -2.79 -10.29 -2.35
C ASP A 161 -2.73 -8.88 -1.76
N HIS A 162 -1.53 -8.29 -1.77
CA HIS A 162 -1.26 -6.93 -1.33
C HIS A 162 -2.25 -5.90 -1.89
N ILE A 163 -2.71 -6.03 -3.14
CA ILE A 163 -3.63 -5.07 -3.78
C ILE A 163 -4.98 -4.93 -3.07
N PHE A 164 -5.43 -5.97 -2.36
CA PHE A 164 -6.70 -5.98 -1.62
C PHE A 164 -6.53 -5.83 -0.11
N ARG A 165 -5.30 -5.80 0.42
CA ARG A 165 -5.07 -5.58 1.86
C ARG A 165 -5.41 -4.15 2.27
N PRO A 166 -6.00 -3.93 3.45
CA PRO A 166 -6.29 -2.59 3.96
C PRO A 166 -5.05 -1.69 3.94
N GLN A 167 -5.24 -0.40 3.71
CA GLN A 167 -4.17 0.60 3.77
C GLN A 167 -3.57 0.65 5.18
N ARG A 168 -4.42 0.63 6.21
CA ARG A 168 -3.99 0.66 7.62
C ARG A 168 -3.07 -0.50 8.00
N TRP A 169 -3.18 -1.66 7.33
CA TRP A 169 -2.27 -2.80 7.53
C TRP A 169 -0.80 -2.41 7.37
N TYR A 170 -0.50 -1.51 6.43
CA TYR A 170 0.84 -1.05 6.13
C TYR A 170 1.30 0.10 7.02
N LEU A 171 0.36 0.89 7.54
CA LEU A 171 0.63 2.17 8.20
C LEU A 171 0.68 2.07 9.73
N ALA A 172 0.15 0.99 10.28
CA ALA A 172 0.08 0.80 11.72
C ALA A 172 1.33 0.11 12.28
N ASP A 173 1.71 0.49 13.51
CA ASP A 173 2.71 -0.19 14.34
C ASP A 173 2.22 -1.57 14.83
N ALA A 174 3.05 -2.26 15.62
CA ALA A 174 2.71 -3.56 16.21
C ALA A 174 1.54 -3.49 17.21
N ALA A 175 1.26 -2.32 17.78
CA ALA A 175 0.12 -2.08 18.68
C ALA A 175 -1.16 -1.68 17.91
N GLY A 176 -1.11 -1.61 16.58
CA GLY A 176 -2.24 -1.23 15.74
C GLY A 176 -2.49 0.28 15.68
N ARG A 177 -1.57 1.11 16.17
CA ARG A 177 -1.66 2.59 16.09
C ARG A 177 -1.05 3.06 14.79
N LEU A 178 -1.60 4.12 14.18
CA LEU A 178 -0.96 4.75 13.03
C LEU A 178 0.40 5.29 13.43
N ALA A 179 1.43 4.93 12.67
CA ALA A 179 2.81 5.28 12.95
C ALA A 179 3.49 6.07 11.80
N VAL A 180 2.70 6.47 10.80
CA VAL A 180 3.18 7.34 9.70
C VAL A 180 2.80 8.79 10.00
N GLU A 181 3.80 9.67 9.94
CA GLU A 181 3.71 11.10 10.28
C GLU A 181 2.94 11.89 9.21
N HIS A 182 3.22 11.65 7.93
CA HIS A 182 2.62 12.39 6.83
C HIS A 182 1.74 11.49 5.96
N LEU A 183 0.43 11.63 6.09
CA LEU A 183 -0.54 10.96 5.25
C LEU A 183 -1.04 11.92 4.17
N VAL A 184 -0.69 11.66 2.92
CA VAL A 184 -1.03 12.52 1.79
C VAL A 184 -2.12 11.89 0.93
N PRO A 185 -3.29 12.54 0.78
CA PRO A 185 -4.30 12.11 -0.19
C PRO A 185 -3.75 12.06 -1.62
N ILE A 186 -4.15 11.03 -2.37
CA ILE A 186 -3.71 10.83 -3.77
C ILE A 186 -4.11 11.99 -4.70
N ASP A 187 -5.15 12.75 -4.35
CA ASP A 187 -5.61 13.93 -5.07
C ASP A 187 -4.82 15.21 -4.69
N ASP A 188 -3.87 15.11 -3.75
CA ASP A 188 -3.09 16.24 -3.22
C ASP A 188 -1.58 15.93 -3.17
N LEU A 189 -1.07 15.27 -4.20
CA LEU A 189 0.36 14.93 -4.30
C LEU A 189 1.26 16.17 -4.42
N GLY A 190 0.69 17.36 -4.70
CA GLY A 190 1.39 18.64 -4.61
C GLY A 190 1.97 18.89 -3.21
N ARG A 191 1.28 18.43 -2.16
CA ARG A 191 1.76 18.53 -0.77
C ARG A 191 3.04 17.77 -0.52
N LEU A 192 3.30 16.67 -1.24
CA LEU A 192 4.57 15.94 -1.12
C LEU A 192 5.75 16.83 -1.50
N HIS A 193 5.61 17.66 -2.55
CA HIS A 193 6.67 18.61 -2.92
C HIS A 193 6.94 19.60 -1.79
N ALA A 194 5.90 20.13 -1.15
CA ALA A 194 6.06 21.07 -0.04
C ALA A 194 6.72 20.40 1.19
N LEU A 195 6.33 19.17 1.53
CA LEU A 195 6.91 18.41 2.64
C LEU A 195 8.40 18.09 2.42
N PHE A 196 8.86 18.06 1.17
CA PHE A 196 10.23 17.68 0.81
C PHE A 196 11.01 18.77 0.07
N ALA A 197 10.51 20.01 0.07
CA ALA A 197 11.13 21.14 -0.62
C ALA A 197 12.58 21.35 -0.18
N ASP A 198 12.84 21.19 1.13
CA ASP A 198 14.16 21.35 1.72
C ASP A 198 15.10 20.15 1.49
N ARG A 199 14.59 19.03 0.96
CA ARG A 199 15.30 17.73 0.94
C ARG A 199 15.94 17.37 -0.41
N LYS A 200 16.17 18.33 -1.32
CA LYS A 200 16.73 18.10 -2.68
C LYS A 200 16.07 16.92 -3.41
N VAL A 201 14.77 16.67 -3.15
CA VAL A 201 14.03 15.62 -3.83
C VAL A 201 13.66 16.13 -5.22
N ALA A 202 13.88 15.30 -6.24
CA ALA A 202 13.48 15.64 -7.60
C ALA A 202 11.97 15.94 -7.65
N PRO A 203 11.51 16.93 -8.43
CA PRO A 203 10.09 17.21 -8.57
C PRO A 203 9.33 15.94 -8.92
N PHE A 204 8.32 15.59 -8.11
CA PHE A 204 7.43 14.48 -8.44
C PHE A 204 6.73 14.77 -9.78
N PRO A 205 6.78 13.83 -10.74
CA PRO A 205 6.01 13.96 -11.96
C PRO A 205 4.53 14.12 -11.59
N ARG A 206 3.78 14.92 -12.36
CA ARG A 206 2.31 14.95 -12.24
C ARG A 206 1.83 13.51 -12.40
N LEU A 207 1.49 12.91 -11.27
CA LEU A 207 1.04 11.55 -11.24
C LEU A 207 -0.29 11.54 -11.98
N ASN A 208 -0.35 10.71 -13.03
CA ASN A 208 -1.63 10.37 -13.63
C ASN A 208 -2.44 9.65 -12.55
N VAL A 209 -3.17 10.42 -11.74
CA VAL A 209 -4.32 9.93 -11.01
C VAL A 209 -5.17 9.35 -12.12
N SER A 210 -5.22 8.02 -12.20
CA SER A 210 -6.12 7.37 -13.14
C SER A 210 -7.49 7.95 -12.86
N ARG A 211 -7.97 8.84 -13.76
CA ARG A 211 -9.25 9.54 -13.62
C ARG A 211 -10.28 8.51 -13.19
N ALA A 212 -11.13 8.90 -12.23
CA ALA A 212 -12.25 8.11 -11.74
C ALA A 212 -12.84 7.33 -12.91
N SER A 213 -12.68 6.01 -12.85
CA SER A 213 -13.02 5.14 -13.96
C SER A 213 -14.52 5.14 -14.14
N GLY A 214 -15.01 5.12 -15.38
CA GLY A 214 -16.44 4.95 -15.71
C GLY A 214 -17.05 3.61 -15.28
N MET A 215 -16.44 2.91 -14.32
CA MET A 215 -17.01 1.75 -13.65
C MET A 215 -17.92 2.29 -12.53
N THR A 216 -19.23 2.17 -12.75
CA THR A 216 -20.23 2.53 -11.75
C THR A 216 -20.23 1.51 -10.62
N VAL A 217 -20.12 2.00 -9.38
CA VAL A 217 -20.25 1.20 -8.17
C VAL A 217 -21.61 1.54 -7.56
N SER A 218 -22.47 0.54 -7.34
CA SER A 218 -23.79 0.76 -6.72
C SER A 218 -23.65 1.15 -5.25
N ASP A 219 -24.69 1.75 -4.66
CA ASP A 219 -24.68 2.10 -3.23
C ASP A 219 -24.53 0.87 -2.33
N VAL A 220 -25.13 -0.26 -2.72
CA VAL A 220 -24.98 -1.54 -2.02
C VAL A 220 -23.51 -2.00 -2.04
N GLN A 221 -22.87 -1.98 -3.20
CA GLN A 221 -21.45 -2.34 -3.33
C GLN A 221 -20.55 -1.37 -2.56
N ARG A 222 -20.84 -0.07 -2.62
CA ARG A 222 -20.13 0.97 -1.87
C ARG A 222 -20.17 0.68 -0.38
N GLU A 223 -21.32 0.35 0.17
CA GLU A 223 -21.47 0.03 1.59
C GLU A 223 -20.73 -1.25 1.97
N ARG A 224 -20.80 -2.30 1.14
CA ARG A 224 -19.99 -3.52 1.34
C ARG A 224 -18.49 -3.22 1.39
N ILE A 225 -17.99 -2.40 0.45
CA ILE A 225 -16.59 -1.99 0.41
C ILE A 225 -16.22 -1.18 1.65
N ARG A 226 -17.04 -0.20 2.05
CA ARG A 226 -16.81 0.62 3.25
C ARG A 226 -16.77 -0.24 4.51
N ARG A 227 -17.65 -1.25 4.63
CA ARG A 227 -17.64 -2.20 5.73
C ARG A 227 -16.39 -3.08 5.74
N LEU A 228 -15.99 -3.61 4.57
CA LEU A 228 -14.79 -4.43 4.41
C LEU A 228 -13.52 -3.66 4.79
N TYR A 229 -13.46 -2.37 4.44
CA TYR A 229 -12.31 -1.48 4.71
C TYR A 229 -12.63 -0.40 5.75
N ARG A 230 -13.44 -0.70 6.78
CA ARG A 230 -13.90 0.29 7.77
C ARG A 230 -12.78 1.10 8.42
N GLU A 231 -11.64 0.47 8.65
CA GLU A 231 -10.48 1.12 9.25
C GLU A 231 -9.78 2.09 8.29
N ASP A 232 -9.79 1.78 6.99
CA ASP A 232 -9.31 2.70 5.96
C ASP A 232 -10.29 3.86 5.73
N VAL A 233 -11.59 3.62 5.94
CA VAL A 233 -12.61 4.69 5.90
C VAL A 233 -12.35 5.69 7.02
N ALA A 234 -12.17 5.22 8.26
CA ALA A 234 -11.84 6.08 9.40
C ALA A 234 -10.52 6.83 9.20
N LEU A 235 -9.49 6.14 8.66
CA LEU A 235 -8.22 6.75 8.25
C LEU A 235 -8.45 7.89 7.25
N TRP A 236 -9.21 7.64 6.18
CA TRP A 236 -9.47 8.61 5.14
C TRP A 236 -10.25 9.83 5.65
N GLU A 237 -11.25 9.62 6.49
CA GLU A 237 -12.05 10.69 7.10
C GLU A 237 -11.19 11.57 8.02
N THR A 238 -10.29 10.97 8.79
CA THR A 238 -9.31 11.68 9.64
C THR A 238 -8.43 12.60 8.78
N VAL A 239 -7.76 12.05 7.77
CA VAL A 239 -6.87 12.80 6.86
C VAL A 239 -7.64 13.94 6.15
N ARG A 240 -8.90 13.72 5.76
CA ARG A 240 -9.74 14.74 5.11
C ARG A 240 -10.19 15.83 6.09
N SER A 241 -10.37 15.52 7.37
CA SER A 241 -10.73 16.50 8.39
C SER A 241 -9.56 17.43 8.73
N GLU A 242 -8.35 16.87 8.91
CA GLU A 242 -7.12 17.62 9.14
C GLU A 242 -6.86 18.62 8.01
N ARG A 243 -7.04 18.18 6.75
CA ARG A 243 -6.95 19.06 5.57
C ARG A 243 -7.92 20.23 5.61
N ARG A 244 -9.19 19.98 6.00
CA ARG A 244 -10.21 21.03 6.08
C ARG A 244 -9.84 22.06 7.13
N HIS A 245 -9.25 21.62 8.25
CA HIS A 245 -8.80 22.51 9.31
C HIS A 245 -7.61 23.37 8.88
N GLU A 246 -6.59 22.78 8.25
CA GLU A 246 -5.42 23.49 7.72
C GLU A 246 -5.80 24.54 6.65
N SER A 247 -6.70 24.17 5.73
CA SER A 247 -7.19 25.07 4.68
C SER A 247 -8.03 26.22 5.25
N GLY A 248 -8.84 25.95 6.29
CA GLY A 248 -9.61 26.96 7.00
C GLY A 248 -8.73 27.99 7.70
N ILE A 249 -7.67 27.54 8.39
CA ILE A 249 -6.70 28.42 9.06
C ILE A 249 -5.94 29.28 8.04
N ALA A 250 -5.50 28.71 6.92
CA ALA A 250 -4.80 29.44 5.87
C ALA A 250 -5.70 30.53 5.22
N SER A 251 -7.00 30.24 5.05
CA SER A 251 -7.97 31.20 4.53
C SER A 251 -8.28 32.36 5.50
N VAL A 252 -8.16 32.14 6.81
CA VAL A 252 -8.37 33.20 7.82
C VAL A 252 -7.14 34.11 7.89
N ARG A 253 -5.92 33.56 7.84
CA ARG A 253 -4.67 34.33 7.87
C ARG A 253 -4.49 35.22 6.63
N THR A 254 -4.90 34.75 5.45
CA THR A 254 -4.87 35.56 4.22
C THR A 254 -5.85 36.73 4.24
N ARG A 255 -6.99 36.61 4.94
CA ARG A 255 -7.94 37.72 5.12
C ARG A 255 -7.47 38.72 6.17
N ALA A 256 -6.81 38.27 7.24
CA ALA A 256 -6.30 39.14 8.31
C ALA A 256 -5.04 39.94 7.91
N GLY A 257 -4.30 39.53 6.87
CA GLY A 257 -3.14 40.26 6.34
C GLY A 257 -3.44 41.20 5.16
N ALA A 258 -4.71 41.31 4.76
CA ALA A 258 -5.17 42.19 3.68
C ALA A 258 -6.02 43.38 4.21
N SER A 259 -5.90 43.68 5.51
CA SER A 259 -6.58 44.80 6.19
C SER A 259 -5.58 45.90 6.55
#